data_AF-A0A961K537-F1
#
_entry.id   AF-A0A961K537-F1
#
_cell.length_a   1.000
_cell.length_b   1.000
_cell.length_c   1.000
_cell.angle_alpha   90.00
_cell.angle_beta   90.00
_cell.angle_gamma   90.00
#
_symmetry.space_group_name_H-M   'P 1'
#
loop_
_entity.id
_entity.type
_entity.pdbx_description
1 polymer ?
#
loop_
_entity_poly.entity_id
_entity_poly.type
_entity_poly.pdbx_seq_one_letter_code
_entity_poly.pdbx_strand_id
1 'polypeptide(L)'
;MNGVYRSPLGDDDIANVMDTVAGGYTLTGAGMYTKDTDLPRFLNAAIGALDISNGISFAIEGTLTYADHGTTAEVYYFSSVYSHALQFSFDTSSANTGRLRISASNATDGSVIVAGSNQLTPGSDVAIRAAFRATASEVQGVLNGTLTPNQAVSAVGNWYDAAVAVFAARTNRAGNQMTTHVIRVWEGDIGEDGLVEAGVPFDNRPFDVVVVWGQSNMVGKDVYDTLGAHPSGTFQWDYLGAGAVAPTMPLHHETGGTPGDMGPDVQFAIDYLAANPGRNLLFVPVAEGSTGFTSNHWNPGDPNYETLVSRVRSLLAGCPNATLVGALCIIGEQDASDGESEVSFAANLDAAVAGFRSDIAGAANLPFVFGQIGTFLSPASFPTRDAVNAAIADTPNRVANTAVASSAGLSAIADGVHYDAASVRTMGGRLFAAWDSL
;
A
#
# COMPACT_ATOMS: atom_id res chain seq x y z
N MET A 1 32.06 27.92 25.19
CA MET A 1 31.80 26.65 25.91
C MET A 1 30.73 25.89 25.15
N ASN A 2 30.75 24.56 25.18
CA ASN A 2 29.93 23.74 24.28
C ASN A 2 28.46 23.73 24.73
N GLY A 3 27.56 24.12 23.84
CA GLY A 3 26.12 23.96 23.99
C GLY A 3 25.60 22.96 22.98
N VAL A 4 25.68 21.67 23.29
CA VAL A 4 25.08 20.61 22.46
C VAL A 4 23.56 20.65 22.68
N TYR A 5 22.84 21.29 21.77
CA TYR A 5 21.39 21.27 21.77
C TYR A 5 20.93 19.95 21.15
N ARG A 6 20.41 19.04 21.98
CA ARG A 6 19.81 17.79 21.50
C ARG A 6 18.47 18.08 20.82
N SER A 7 18.09 17.24 19.86
CA SER A 7 16.73 17.21 19.30
C SER A 7 15.70 16.87 20.39
N PRO A 8 14.43 17.31 20.26
CA PRO A 8 13.35 16.92 21.17
C PRO A 8 12.87 15.47 20.99
N LEU A 9 13.29 14.83 19.90
CA LEU A 9 12.98 13.46 19.48
C LEU A 9 14.30 12.74 19.22
N GLY A 10 14.35 11.42 19.46
CA GLY A 10 15.56 10.62 19.28
C GLY A 10 15.87 10.34 17.81
N ASP A 11 17.08 9.85 17.51
CA ASP A 11 17.39 9.29 16.20
C ASP A 11 16.47 8.06 15.92
N ASP A 12 16.04 7.36 16.97
CA ASP A 12 15.07 6.26 16.95
C ASP A 12 13.66 6.69 16.46
N ASP A 13 13.27 7.96 16.63
CA ASP A 13 11.96 8.45 16.17
C ASP A 13 11.91 8.66 14.65
N ILE A 14 13.07 8.77 13.97
CA ILE A 14 13.15 8.91 12.51
C ILE A 14 12.78 7.59 11.82
N ALA A 15 13.10 6.44 12.43
CA ALA A 15 12.76 5.13 11.89
C ALA A 15 11.25 4.83 11.91
N ASN A 16 10.51 5.37 12.89
CA ASN A 16 9.10 5.05 13.13
C ASN A 16 8.09 5.77 12.20
N VAL A 17 8.56 6.55 11.22
CA VAL A 17 7.70 7.29 10.28
C VAL A 17 8.13 7.09 8.82
N MET A 18 8.96 6.09 8.55
CA MET A 18 9.61 5.88 7.24
C MET A 18 9.33 4.46 6.73
N ASP A 19 8.11 4.20 6.26
CA ASP A 19 7.81 2.93 5.59
C ASP A 19 8.49 2.92 4.20
N THR A 20 9.27 1.87 3.94
CA THR A 20 10.24 1.80 2.83
C THR A 20 9.64 1.14 1.59
N VAL A 21 8.68 1.84 0.98
CA VAL A 21 8.03 1.40 -0.26
C VAL A 21 8.94 1.67 -1.45
N ALA A 22 9.33 0.62 -2.18
CA ALA A 22 10.02 0.69 -3.48
C ALA A 22 11.25 1.62 -3.57
N GLY A 23 12.05 1.74 -2.49
CA GLY A 23 13.21 2.63 -2.44
C GLY A 23 12.88 4.11 -2.20
N GLY A 24 11.66 4.39 -1.75
CA GLY A 24 11.21 5.70 -1.29
C GLY A 24 10.78 5.70 0.18
N TYR A 25 10.50 6.91 0.66
CA TYR A 25 10.11 7.24 2.02
C TYR A 25 8.67 7.77 2.01
N THR A 26 7.77 7.14 2.78
CA THR A 26 6.36 7.56 2.86
C THR A 26 5.99 8.10 4.24
N LEU A 27 5.50 9.34 4.31
CA LEU A 27 4.94 9.97 5.50
C LEU A 27 3.40 9.94 5.42
N THR A 28 2.75 9.13 6.27
CA THR A 28 1.27 9.02 6.34
C THR A 28 0.69 9.68 7.59
N GLY A 29 -0.51 10.25 7.49
CA GLY A 29 -1.32 10.61 8.67
C GLY A 29 -0.92 11.90 9.39
N ALA A 30 -0.28 12.83 8.69
CA ALA A 30 0.19 14.08 9.25
C ALA A 30 -0.97 15.08 9.51
N GLY A 31 -0.97 15.70 10.69
CA GLY A 31 -2.12 16.42 11.28
C GLY A 31 -2.35 17.86 10.78
N MET A 32 -3.02 18.67 11.59
CA MET A 32 -3.20 20.10 11.32
C MET A 32 -1.94 20.90 11.70
N TYR A 33 -1.38 21.62 10.73
CA TYR A 33 -0.20 22.46 10.92
C TYR A 33 -0.54 23.95 10.86
N THR A 34 0.14 24.70 11.72
CA THR A 34 0.02 26.17 11.84
C THR A 34 1.40 26.81 11.87
N LYS A 35 1.42 28.15 11.93
CA LYS A 35 2.63 29.01 11.96
C LYS A 35 3.75 28.54 12.91
N ASP A 36 3.42 27.85 14.00
CA ASP A 36 4.32 27.57 15.12
C ASP A 36 4.55 26.05 15.37
N THR A 37 4.32 25.19 14.35
CA THR A 37 4.52 23.72 14.44
C THR A 37 5.65 23.21 13.53
N ASP A 38 6.51 22.33 14.06
CA ASP A 38 7.85 22.01 13.51
C ASP A 38 7.94 21.14 12.23
N LEU A 39 6.84 20.72 11.58
CA LEU A 39 6.92 19.81 10.41
C LEU A 39 7.81 20.35 9.24
N PRO A 40 7.83 21.65 8.92
CA PRO A 40 8.76 22.22 7.92
C PRO A 40 10.24 22.16 8.30
N ARG A 41 10.57 21.72 9.53
CA ARG A 41 11.92 21.38 10.00
C ARG A 41 12.14 19.87 10.02
N PHE A 42 11.12 19.07 10.30
CA PHE A 42 11.16 17.60 10.20
C PHE A 42 11.45 17.15 8.77
N LEU A 43 10.64 17.58 7.79
CA LEU A 43 10.89 17.32 6.35
C LEU A 43 12.27 17.80 5.90
N ASN A 44 12.73 18.94 6.40
CA ASN A 44 14.03 19.52 6.06
C ASN A 44 15.21 18.80 6.74
N ALA A 45 14.97 18.05 7.82
CA ALA A 45 15.97 17.22 8.48
C ALA A 45 16.03 15.82 7.83
N ALA A 46 14.87 15.22 7.56
CA ALA A 46 14.75 13.94 6.87
C ALA A 46 15.31 14.01 5.43
N ILE A 47 14.82 14.94 4.61
CA ILE A 47 15.31 15.11 3.22
C ILE A 47 16.74 15.66 3.21
N GLY A 48 17.16 16.37 4.27
CA GLY A 48 18.54 16.85 4.43
C GLY A 48 19.59 15.76 4.65
N ALA A 49 19.18 14.50 4.81
CA ALA A 49 20.06 13.34 4.91
C ALA A 49 20.09 12.47 3.62
N LEU A 50 19.23 12.74 2.64
CA LEU A 50 19.10 11.92 1.43
C LEU A 50 20.16 12.23 0.36
N ASP A 51 20.68 11.21 -0.31
CA ASP A 51 21.63 11.38 -1.41
C ASP A 51 20.93 11.69 -2.74
N ILE A 52 20.49 12.94 -2.87
CA ILE A 52 19.90 13.49 -4.09
C ILE A 52 20.91 13.63 -5.26
N SER A 53 22.17 13.20 -5.13
CA SER A 53 23.19 13.38 -6.18
C SER A 53 22.85 12.66 -7.48
N ASN A 54 22.07 11.57 -7.40
CA ASN A 54 21.58 10.78 -8.53
C ASN A 54 20.21 11.24 -9.07
N GLY A 55 19.68 12.35 -8.54
CA GLY A 55 18.34 12.86 -8.82
C GLY A 55 17.40 12.71 -7.62
N ILE A 56 16.15 13.13 -7.80
CA ILE A 56 15.10 13.04 -6.77
C ILE A 56 13.72 12.97 -7.44
N SER A 57 12.82 12.19 -6.85
CA SER A 57 11.40 12.12 -7.20
C SER A 57 10.54 12.37 -5.95
N PHE A 58 9.34 12.93 -6.11
CA PHE A 58 8.51 13.40 -4.99
C PHE A 58 7.02 13.42 -5.32
N ALA A 59 6.15 13.11 -4.36
CA ALA A 59 4.69 13.23 -4.46
C ALA A 59 4.05 13.72 -3.14
N ILE A 60 2.90 14.40 -3.22
CA ILE A 60 2.13 14.89 -2.06
C ILE A 60 0.62 14.87 -2.28
N GLU A 61 -0.13 14.53 -1.23
CA GLU A 61 -1.58 14.68 -1.11
C GLU A 61 -1.99 15.30 0.25
N GLY A 62 -3.04 16.12 0.26
CA GLY A 62 -3.54 16.79 1.47
C GLY A 62 -4.70 17.76 1.23
N THR A 63 -4.95 18.62 2.22
CA THR A 63 -5.83 19.80 2.12
C THR A 63 -5.16 21.06 2.69
N LEU A 64 -5.53 22.24 2.16
CA LEU A 64 -5.00 23.54 2.55
C LEU A 64 -6.12 24.58 2.66
N THR A 65 -6.32 25.15 3.85
CA THR A 65 -7.09 26.39 4.04
C THR A 65 -6.11 27.57 4.01
N TYR A 66 -6.27 28.47 3.03
CA TYR A 66 -5.46 29.69 2.92
C TYR A 66 -6.32 30.93 2.73
N ALA A 67 -5.82 32.08 3.19
CA ALA A 67 -6.43 33.39 3.02
C ALA A 67 -5.51 34.33 2.24
N ASP A 68 -6.07 35.16 1.36
CA ASP A 68 -5.31 36.24 0.74
C ASP A 68 -5.04 37.35 1.76
N HIS A 69 -3.77 37.69 1.93
CA HIS A 69 -3.28 38.70 2.86
C HIS A 69 -2.65 39.93 2.17
N GLY A 70 -2.71 40.02 0.83
CA GLY A 70 -2.35 41.23 0.06
C GLY A 70 -0.86 41.62 0.06
N THR A 71 0.03 40.80 0.61
CA THR A 71 1.50 41.01 0.65
C THR A 71 2.18 39.71 0.28
N THR A 72 3.23 39.70 -0.56
CA THR A 72 3.91 38.49 -1.10
C THR A 72 4.12 37.41 -0.04
N ALA A 73 3.15 36.50 0.03
CA ALA A 73 3.11 35.40 0.95
C ALA A 73 3.24 34.15 0.10
N GLU A 74 4.48 33.73 -0.07
CA GLU A 74 4.75 32.36 -0.47
C GLU A 74 4.31 31.41 0.67
N VAL A 75 4.76 30.16 0.67
CA VAL A 75 3.96 28.93 0.67
C VAL A 75 5.12 27.90 0.27
N TYR A 76 5.63 26.84 0.93
CA TYR A 76 6.78 25.94 0.56
C TYR A 76 6.75 24.51 1.18
N TYR A 77 7.13 23.45 0.44
CA TYR A 77 7.16 22.03 0.90
C TYR A 77 8.59 21.52 1.04
N PHE A 78 9.40 21.79 0.02
CA PHE A 78 10.81 21.42 -0.05
C PHE A 78 11.65 22.63 -0.49
N SER A 79 12.91 22.65 -0.04
CA SER A 79 13.94 23.60 -0.47
C SER A 79 15.31 23.01 -0.16
N SER A 80 16.14 22.71 -1.17
CA SER A 80 17.44 22.05 -0.95
C SER A 80 18.44 22.91 -0.16
N VAL A 81 18.64 24.17 -0.54
CA VAL A 81 19.54 25.13 0.14
C VAL A 81 18.96 26.55 0.06
N TYR A 82 19.44 27.50 0.87
CA TYR A 82 18.96 28.90 0.85
C TYR A 82 19.48 29.76 -0.32
N SER A 83 20.61 29.40 -0.93
CA SER A 83 21.25 30.20 -1.99
C SER A 83 21.24 29.53 -3.37
N HIS A 84 21.11 28.20 -3.41
CA HIS A 84 21.02 27.40 -4.63
C HIS A 84 19.96 26.34 -4.38
N ALA A 85 18.75 26.55 -4.90
CA ALA A 85 17.57 25.90 -4.36
C ALA A 85 16.73 25.23 -5.45
N LEU A 86 16.48 23.93 -5.30
CA LEU A 86 15.31 23.26 -5.89
C LEU A 86 14.18 23.41 -4.87
N GLN A 87 13.06 23.99 -5.31
CA GLN A 87 11.97 24.44 -4.43
C GLN A 87 10.60 24.08 -4.99
N PHE A 88 9.66 23.90 -4.06
CA PHE A 88 8.26 23.59 -4.34
C PHE A 88 7.40 24.48 -3.42
N SER A 89 6.62 25.43 -3.97
CA SER A 89 6.05 26.63 -3.27
C SER A 89 4.51 26.77 -3.32
N PHE A 90 3.84 27.76 -2.67
CA PHE A 90 2.46 28.30 -2.91
C PHE A 90 2.49 29.81 -2.98
N ASP A 91 1.96 30.43 -4.03
CA ASP A 91 1.60 31.85 -3.98
C ASP A 91 0.26 32.00 -3.25
N THR A 92 0.27 32.36 -1.95
CA THR A 92 -0.98 32.70 -1.24
C THR A 92 -1.39 34.15 -1.50
N SER A 93 -0.49 34.94 -2.10
CA SER A 93 -0.73 36.32 -2.55
C SER A 93 0.35 36.81 -3.53
N SER A 94 0.08 36.75 -4.83
CA SER A 94 0.85 37.44 -5.88
C SER A 94 0.03 37.54 -7.18
N ALA A 95 0.65 37.88 -8.31
CA ALA A 95 0.00 37.71 -9.62
C ALA A 95 -0.30 36.22 -9.97
N ASN A 96 0.19 35.28 -9.17
CA ASN A 96 0.00 33.84 -9.33
C ASN A 96 -0.80 33.19 -8.18
N THR A 97 -1.51 33.96 -7.34
CA THR A 97 -2.26 33.44 -6.17
C THR A 97 -3.05 32.18 -6.51
N GLY A 98 -2.69 31.02 -5.94
CA GLY A 98 -3.43 29.77 -6.11
C GLY A 98 -3.08 28.87 -7.32
N ARG A 99 -1.89 28.99 -7.92
CA ARG A 99 -1.39 28.15 -9.03
C ARG A 99 -0.65 26.86 -8.60
N LEU A 100 0.44 26.50 -9.31
CA LEU A 100 1.57 25.67 -8.87
C LEU A 100 2.90 26.37 -9.26
N ARG A 101 4.03 26.08 -8.61
CA ARG A 101 5.39 26.35 -9.08
C ARG A 101 6.35 25.32 -8.50
N ILE A 102 7.20 24.83 -9.39
CA ILE A 102 8.53 24.35 -9.06
C ILE A 102 9.47 25.55 -9.33
N SER A 103 10.57 25.69 -8.59
CA SER A 103 11.57 26.71 -8.91
C SER A 103 12.98 26.22 -8.65
N ALA A 104 13.85 26.43 -9.65
CA ALA A 104 15.30 26.31 -9.54
C ALA A 104 15.86 27.74 -9.43
N SER A 105 16.49 28.09 -8.31
CA SER A 105 17.07 29.41 -8.09
C SER A 105 18.57 29.35 -7.84
N ASN A 106 19.26 30.39 -8.31
CA ASN A 106 20.69 30.66 -8.09
C ASN A 106 20.80 31.95 -7.26
N ALA A 107 21.90 32.14 -6.53
CA ALA A 107 22.07 33.15 -5.48
C ALA A 107 21.92 34.62 -5.94
N THR A 108 21.85 34.85 -7.26
CA THR A 108 21.75 36.19 -7.87
C THR A 108 20.49 36.39 -8.71
N ASP A 109 19.83 35.33 -9.19
CA ASP A 109 18.69 35.40 -10.12
C ASP A 109 17.68 34.25 -9.87
N GLY A 110 16.40 34.59 -9.78
CA GLY A 110 15.31 33.65 -9.53
C GLY A 110 14.61 33.19 -10.81
N SER A 111 15.08 32.10 -11.43
CA SER A 111 14.39 31.48 -12.57
C SER A 111 13.13 30.71 -12.13
N VAL A 112 11.96 31.32 -12.30
CA VAL A 112 10.67 30.61 -12.21
C VAL A 112 10.51 29.72 -13.44
N ILE A 113 10.52 28.41 -13.25
CA ILE A 113 10.38 27.42 -14.32
C ILE A 113 9.19 26.51 -13.98
N VAL A 114 8.15 26.59 -14.81
CA VAL A 114 6.78 26.08 -14.58
C VAL A 114 5.98 26.89 -13.54
N ALA A 115 4.86 27.46 -14.02
CA ALA A 115 3.75 27.88 -13.19
C ALA A 115 2.49 27.11 -13.64
N GLY A 116 1.72 26.56 -12.68
CA GLY A 116 0.47 25.85 -12.94
C GLY A 116 -0.56 26.75 -13.63
N SER A 117 -1.27 26.20 -14.62
CA SER A 117 -2.25 26.95 -15.43
C SER A 117 -3.43 27.46 -14.63
N ASN A 118 -3.96 26.60 -13.75
CA ASN A 118 -5.23 26.76 -13.07
C ASN A 118 -5.05 27.60 -11.79
N GLN A 119 -6.05 28.38 -11.38
CA GLN A 119 -5.94 29.35 -10.29
C GLN A 119 -7.02 29.16 -9.22
N LEU A 120 -6.61 28.84 -8.00
CA LEU A 120 -7.47 28.67 -6.84
C LEU A 120 -8.07 29.96 -6.28
N THR A 121 -9.21 29.79 -5.61
CA THR A 121 -9.87 30.83 -4.82
C THR A 121 -9.52 30.65 -3.34
N PRO A 122 -9.14 31.72 -2.61
CA PRO A 122 -8.87 31.63 -1.17
C PRO A 122 -10.11 31.29 -0.33
N GLY A 123 -9.90 30.56 0.77
CA GLY A 123 -10.91 30.16 1.74
C GLY A 123 -11.49 28.76 1.52
N SER A 124 -11.89 28.11 2.62
CA SER A 124 -12.24 26.68 2.72
C SER A 124 -11.09 25.71 2.42
N ASP A 125 -11.24 24.45 2.83
CA ASP A 125 -10.19 23.43 2.70
C ASP A 125 -10.07 22.97 1.25
N VAL A 126 -8.95 23.30 0.63
CA VAL A 126 -8.67 22.97 -0.77
C VAL A 126 -7.85 21.70 -0.87
N ALA A 127 -8.37 20.69 -1.56
CA ALA A 127 -7.64 19.44 -1.82
C ALA A 127 -6.45 19.67 -2.76
N ILE A 128 -5.35 18.95 -2.51
CA ILE A 128 -4.11 19.07 -3.28
C ILE A 128 -3.52 17.70 -3.66
N ARG A 129 -3.02 17.58 -4.89
CA ARG A 129 -2.26 16.44 -5.43
C ARG A 129 -1.20 16.90 -6.43
N ALA A 130 0.08 16.65 -6.16
CA ALA A 130 1.14 16.97 -7.11
C ALA A 130 2.39 16.11 -6.92
N ALA A 131 3.19 16.01 -7.98
CA ALA A 131 4.46 15.31 -7.99
C ALA A 131 5.50 16.05 -8.85
N PHE A 132 6.78 15.75 -8.62
CA PHE A 132 7.88 16.21 -9.46
C PHE A 132 9.01 15.17 -9.52
N ARG A 133 9.85 15.32 -10.54
CA ARG A 133 11.13 14.63 -10.70
C ARG A 133 12.21 15.63 -11.09
N ALA A 134 13.45 15.36 -10.71
CA ALA A 134 14.63 16.08 -11.15
C ALA A 134 15.80 15.10 -11.33
N THR A 135 16.30 15.02 -12.55
CA THR A 135 17.48 14.22 -12.95
C THR A 135 18.73 14.61 -12.16
N ALA A 136 19.69 13.71 -12.07
CA ALA A 136 21.04 14.02 -11.53
C ALA A 136 21.64 15.29 -12.17
N SER A 137 21.49 15.48 -13.47
CA SER A 137 22.01 16.65 -14.20
C SER A 137 21.28 17.95 -13.86
N GLU A 138 19.97 17.92 -13.63
CA GLU A 138 19.20 19.08 -13.16
C GLU A 138 19.57 19.43 -11.71
N VAL A 139 19.67 18.44 -10.80
CA VAL A 139 20.08 18.65 -9.40
C VAL A 139 21.50 19.22 -9.31
N GLN A 140 22.47 18.63 -10.02
CA GLN A 140 23.84 19.15 -10.08
C GLN A 140 23.88 20.55 -10.74
N GLY A 141 23.02 20.82 -11.72
CA GLY A 141 22.89 22.15 -12.32
C GLY A 141 22.37 23.23 -11.36
N VAL A 142 21.47 22.88 -10.43
CA VAL A 142 21.07 23.75 -9.31
C VAL A 142 22.26 23.97 -8.37
N LEU A 143 22.83 22.90 -7.83
CA LEU A 143 23.82 22.95 -6.74
C LEU A 143 25.12 23.65 -7.14
N ASN A 144 25.52 23.55 -8.42
CA ASN A 144 26.70 24.24 -8.95
C ASN A 144 26.40 25.65 -9.49
N GLY A 145 25.13 26.10 -9.46
CA GLY A 145 24.73 27.41 -9.99
C GLY A 145 24.90 27.55 -11.51
N THR A 146 24.82 26.45 -12.25
CA THR A 146 25.09 26.39 -13.71
C THR A 146 23.84 26.23 -14.57
N LEU A 147 22.67 25.95 -13.98
CA LEU A 147 21.39 25.99 -14.70
C LEU A 147 21.12 27.39 -15.27
N THR A 148 20.73 27.42 -16.54
CA THR A 148 20.28 28.63 -17.24
C THR A 148 18.75 28.72 -17.24
N PRO A 149 18.16 29.93 -17.22
CA PRO A 149 16.72 30.09 -17.38
C PRO A 149 16.23 29.43 -18.68
N ASN A 150 15.16 28.64 -18.59
CA ASN A 150 14.57 27.79 -19.64
C ASN A 150 15.28 26.44 -19.92
N GLN A 151 16.29 26.02 -19.15
CA GLN A 151 16.55 24.59 -19.01
C GLN A 151 15.42 23.98 -18.18
N ALA A 152 14.47 23.33 -18.85
CA ALA A 152 13.31 22.75 -18.20
C ALA A 152 13.72 21.61 -17.28
N VAL A 153 13.41 21.74 -15.99
CA VAL A 153 13.27 20.57 -15.11
C VAL A 153 12.12 19.73 -15.66
N SER A 154 12.29 18.41 -15.70
CA SER A 154 11.40 17.45 -16.39
C SER A 154 10.04 17.24 -15.70
N ALA A 155 9.26 18.32 -15.58
CA ALA A 155 7.92 18.32 -14.99
C ALA A 155 6.87 17.69 -15.93
N VAL A 156 6.14 16.71 -15.41
CA VAL A 156 4.97 16.11 -16.07
C VAL A 156 3.70 16.87 -15.69
N GLY A 157 2.64 16.70 -16.49
CA GLY A 157 1.49 17.61 -16.55
C GLY A 157 0.69 17.79 -15.26
N ASN A 158 -0.05 18.91 -15.21
CA ASN A 158 -1.01 19.23 -14.15
C ASN A 158 -2.33 18.47 -14.38
N TRP A 159 -2.61 17.45 -13.58
CA TRP A 159 -3.79 16.57 -13.71
C TRP A 159 -4.97 17.09 -12.89
N TYR A 160 -5.89 17.87 -13.47
CA TYR A 160 -7.13 18.22 -12.77
C TYR A 160 -8.34 18.46 -13.70
N ASP A 161 -9.34 17.59 -13.56
CA ASP A 161 -10.76 17.92 -13.67
C ASP A 161 -11.49 17.05 -12.61
N ALA A 162 -12.10 17.58 -11.56
CA ALA A 162 -12.50 18.97 -11.29
C ALA A 162 -11.77 19.64 -10.10
N ALA A 163 -11.92 20.97 -10.00
CA ALA A 163 -11.66 21.78 -8.80
C ALA A 163 -10.19 22.10 -8.37
N VAL A 164 -9.28 22.24 -9.35
CA VAL A 164 -8.25 23.33 -9.39
C VAL A 164 -7.06 23.29 -8.39
N ALA A 165 -5.85 23.10 -8.94
CA ALA A 165 -4.52 23.64 -8.54
C ALA A 165 -3.93 23.32 -7.13
N VAL A 166 -2.60 23.41 -7.04
CA VAL A 166 -1.78 22.76 -5.99
C VAL A 166 -0.44 23.46 -5.83
N PHE A 167 0.04 23.62 -4.61
CA PHE A 167 1.19 24.47 -4.24
C PHE A 167 1.41 24.23 -2.68
N ALA A 168 2.42 24.79 -1.99
CA ALA A 168 3.06 24.33 -0.72
C ALA A 168 3.15 25.28 0.54
N ALA A 169 3.68 24.98 1.76
CA ALA A 169 3.65 25.88 3.00
C ALA A 169 4.90 26.59 3.75
N ARG A 170 5.21 27.90 3.51
CA ARG A 170 6.02 28.88 4.33
C ARG A 170 5.80 30.41 4.03
N THR A 171 5.00 31.13 4.83
CA THR A 171 5.22 32.55 5.20
C THR A 171 4.39 32.93 6.43
N ASN A 172 5.06 32.99 7.58
CA ASN A 172 5.14 34.16 8.46
C ASN A 172 3.89 35.05 8.73
N ARG A 173 2.67 34.50 8.77
CA ARG A 173 1.46 35.16 9.33
C ARG A 173 0.45 34.14 9.87
N ALA A 174 -0.46 34.62 10.74
CA ALA A 174 -1.50 33.80 11.35
C ALA A 174 -2.78 33.85 10.50
N GLY A 175 -3.28 32.69 10.07
CA GLY A 175 -4.50 32.56 9.28
C GLY A 175 -4.55 31.26 8.49
N ASN A 176 -3.47 30.94 7.78
CA ASN A 176 -3.36 29.73 6.95
C ASN A 176 -3.20 28.47 7.82
N GLN A 177 -3.86 27.38 7.41
CA GLN A 177 -3.84 26.06 8.04
C GLN A 177 -3.73 24.95 6.99
N MET A 178 -3.04 23.86 7.30
CA MET A 178 -2.83 22.76 6.36
C MET A 178 -2.95 21.39 7.03
N THR A 179 -3.51 20.41 6.33
CA THR A 179 -3.47 18.98 6.69
C THR A 179 -2.82 18.18 5.56
N THR A 180 -1.78 17.39 5.83
CA THR A 180 -1.10 16.55 4.81
C THR A 180 -1.47 15.09 5.00
N HIS A 181 -2.13 14.47 4.02
CA HIS A 181 -2.55 13.08 4.13
C HIS A 181 -1.39 12.11 3.84
N VAL A 182 -0.64 12.36 2.76
CA VAL A 182 0.49 11.54 2.31
C VAL A 182 1.59 12.42 1.71
N ILE A 183 2.86 12.11 1.99
CA ILE A 183 4.03 12.59 1.23
C ILE A 183 4.90 11.38 0.87
N ARG A 184 5.40 11.30 -0.37
CA ARG A 184 6.39 10.30 -0.81
C ARG A 184 7.63 10.98 -1.41
N VAL A 185 8.82 10.43 -1.16
CA VAL A 185 10.11 10.94 -1.66
C VAL A 185 11.01 9.76 -2.03
N TRP A 186 11.72 9.82 -3.17
CA TRP A 186 12.65 8.76 -3.59
C TRP A 186 14.07 9.31 -3.82
N GLU A 187 15.07 8.51 -3.46
CA GLU A 187 16.47 8.77 -3.82
C GLU A 187 16.70 8.38 -5.30
N GLY A 188 16.88 9.39 -6.15
CA GLY A 188 17.02 9.22 -7.59
C GLY A 188 15.81 9.70 -8.40
N ASP A 189 16.06 9.90 -9.69
CA ASP A 189 15.05 10.17 -10.69
C ASP A 189 14.48 8.85 -11.26
N ILE A 190 13.32 8.43 -10.76
CA ILE A 190 12.67 7.15 -11.11
C ILE A 190 11.70 7.28 -12.29
N GLY A 191 12.06 8.09 -13.29
CA GLY A 191 11.41 8.10 -14.60
C GLY A 191 9.99 8.68 -14.60
N GLU A 192 9.13 8.17 -15.49
CA GLU A 192 7.69 8.41 -15.40
C GLU A 192 7.01 7.41 -14.45
N ASP A 193 7.71 6.36 -14.03
CA ASP A 193 7.19 5.31 -13.15
C ASP A 193 6.90 5.85 -11.73
N GLY A 194 7.76 6.72 -11.19
CA GLY A 194 7.47 7.47 -9.95
C GLY A 194 6.28 8.45 -10.05
N LEU A 195 5.83 8.75 -11.27
CA LEU A 195 4.64 9.55 -11.53
C LEU A 195 3.39 8.68 -11.74
N VAL A 196 3.55 7.36 -11.91
CA VAL A 196 2.46 6.37 -11.83
C VAL A 196 2.08 6.12 -10.38
N GLU A 197 3.01 6.12 -9.42
CA GLU A 197 2.66 6.05 -7.98
C GLU A 197 1.93 7.32 -7.48
N ALA A 198 2.32 8.50 -7.95
CA ALA A 198 1.53 9.73 -7.76
C ALA A 198 0.26 9.79 -8.62
N GLY A 199 0.20 8.91 -9.62
CA GLY A 199 -0.81 8.81 -10.67
C GLY A 199 -1.67 7.56 -10.56
N VAL A 200 -1.79 6.97 -9.36
CA VAL A 200 -2.90 6.08 -9.01
C VAL A 200 -4.08 7.01 -8.66
N PRO A 201 -5.00 7.34 -9.59
CA PRO A 201 -6.26 7.94 -9.18
C PRO A 201 -6.92 6.94 -8.24
N PHE A 202 -7.44 7.41 -7.10
CA PHE A 202 -8.27 6.60 -6.22
C PHE A 202 -9.25 5.79 -7.06
N ASP A 203 -9.16 4.46 -6.96
CA ASP A 203 -9.98 3.61 -7.80
C ASP A 203 -11.38 3.58 -7.20
N ASN A 204 -12.17 4.54 -7.68
CA ASN A 204 -13.52 4.83 -7.22
C ASN A 204 -14.53 3.79 -7.72
N ARG A 205 -14.09 2.72 -8.40
CA ARG A 205 -14.92 1.54 -8.63
C ARG A 205 -15.33 0.94 -7.27
N PRO A 206 -16.61 0.61 -7.06
CA PRO A 206 -17.00 -0.15 -5.89
C PRO A 206 -16.42 -1.56 -6.03
N PHE A 207 -15.53 -1.92 -5.11
CA PHE A 207 -14.94 -3.25 -5.02
C PHE A 207 -15.47 -4.01 -3.82
N ASP A 208 -15.75 -5.29 -4.03
CA ASP A 208 -15.80 -6.29 -2.97
C ASP A 208 -14.39 -6.87 -2.83
N VAL A 209 -13.78 -6.65 -1.67
CA VAL A 209 -12.38 -7.00 -1.41
C VAL A 209 -12.30 -8.31 -0.65
N VAL A 210 -11.55 -9.26 -1.21
CA VAL A 210 -11.28 -10.56 -0.61
C VAL A 210 -9.78 -10.71 -0.39
N VAL A 211 -9.38 -10.78 0.88
CA VAL A 211 -7.99 -11.03 1.28
C VAL A 211 -7.65 -12.50 1.06
N VAL A 212 -6.47 -12.83 0.51
CA VAL A 212 -6.05 -14.22 0.28
C VAL A 212 -4.64 -14.49 0.82
N TRP A 213 -4.56 -15.18 1.95
CA TRP A 213 -3.36 -15.36 2.78
C TRP A 213 -3.13 -16.82 3.19
N GLY A 214 -2.08 -17.08 3.98
CA GLY A 214 -1.63 -18.43 4.33
C GLY A 214 -0.40 -18.84 3.52
N GLN A 215 -0.34 -20.09 3.05
CA GLN A 215 0.86 -20.64 2.41
C GLN A 215 0.69 -21.13 0.96
N SER A 216 1.61 -21.99 0.50
CA SER A 216 1.74 -22.43 -0.90
C SER A 216 0.47 -23.01 -1.54
N ASN A 217 -0.42 -23.64 -0.76
CA ASN A 217 -1.71 -24.13 -1.26
C ASN A 217 -2.77 -23.03 -1.45
N MET A 218 -2.57 -21.81 -0.91
CA MET A 218 -3.28 -20.60 -1.34
C MET A 218 -2.64 -19.98 -2.59
N VAL A 219 -1.31 -19.96 -2.68
CA VAL A 219 -0.59 -19.41 -3.87
C VAL A 219 -0.92 -20.21 -5.14
N GLY A 220 -1.06 -21.53 -5.03
CA GLY A 220 -1.12 -22.43 -6.18
C GLY A 220 0.26 -22.95 -6.58
N LYS A 221 0.31 -24.24 -6.98
CA LYS A 221 1.53 -24.97 -7.37
C LYS A 221 1.35 -26.05 -8.43
N ASP A 222 0.13 -26.28 -8.93
CA ASP A 222 -0.12 -27.12 -10.10
C ASP A 222 -0.47 -26.26 -11.31
N VAL A 223 -0.16 -26.76 -12.50
CA VAL A 223 -0.35 -26.05 -13.77
C VAL A 223 -1.85 -25.87 -14.05
N TYR A 224 -2.23 -24.65 -14.44
CA TYR A 224 -3.61 -24.28 -14.76
C TYR A 224 -4.29 -25.27 -15.72
N ASP A 225 -5.42 -25.82 -15.26
CA ASP A 225 -6.17 -26.91 -15.89
C ASP A 225 -6.87 -26.54 -17.23
N THR A 226 -6.78 -25.28 -17.65
CA THR A 226 -7.46 -24.67 -18.80
C THR A 226 -8.99 -24.54 -18.70
N LEU A 227 -9.62 -24.92 -17.58
CA LEU A 227 -11.08 -25.01 -17.41
C LEU A 227 -11.72 -23.68 -16.95
N GLY A 228 -11.34 -22.59 -17.60
CA GLY A 228 -11.85 -21.25 -17.32
C GLY A 228 -10.98 -20.48 -16.30
N ALA A 229 -10.66 -19.24 -16.69
CA ALA A 229 -9.88 -18.28 -15.92
C ALA A 229 -10.80 -17.27 -15.22
N HIS A 230 -10.22 -16.29 -14.53
CA HIS A 230 -10.95 -15.20 -13.86
C HIS A 230 -11.97 -14.50 -14.78
N PRO A 231 -13.22 -14.29 -14.33
CA PRO A 231 -14.21 -13.55 -15.11
C PRO A 231 -13.89 -12.07 -15.29
N SER A 232 -14.56 -11.43 -16.25
CA SER A 232 -14.61 -9.97 -16.34
C SER A 232 -15.23 -9.38 -15.09
N GLY A 233 -14.47 -8.57 -14.34
CA GLY A 233 -14.87 -8.04 -13.04
C GLY A 233 -13.95 -8.49 -11.89
N THR A 234 -13.05 -9.44 -12.13
CA THR A 234 -11.97 -9.79 -11.18
C THR A 234 -10.75 -8.90 -11.37
N PHE A 235 -10.12 -8.53 -10.26
CA PHE A 235 -8.91 -7.72 -10.14
C PHE A 235 -8.04 -8.25 -9.00
N GLN A 236 -6.76 -7.88 -8.99
CA GLN A 236 -5.88 -8.05 -7.82
C GLN A 236 -5.27 -6.71 -7.44
N TRP A 237 -5.00 -6.52 -6.15
CA TRP A 237 -4.14 -5.43 -5.69
C TRP A 237 -2.70 -5.73 -6.10
N ASP A 238 -2.03 -4.75 -6.69
CA ASP A 238 -0.65 -4.93 -7.10
C ASP A 238 0.31 -5.10 -5.92
N TYR A 239 1.36 -5.91 -6.12
CA TYR A 239 2.37 -6.24 -5.12
C TYR A 239 3.09 -5.01 -4.58
N LEU A 240 3.44 -4.07 -5.47
CA LEU A 240 4.12 -2.81 -5.17
C LEU A 240 3.14 -1.70 -4.73
N GLY A 241 1.83 -2.00 -4.69
CA GLY A 241 0.79 -1.02 -4.32
C GLY A 241 0.39 -0.07 -5.45
N ALA A 242 0.72 -0.39 -6.71
CA ALA A 242 0.39 0.44 -7.88
C ALA A 242 -1.12 0.50 -8.26
N GLY A 243 -2.02 -0.03 -7.41
CA GLY A 243 -3.46 0.01 -7.60
C GLY A 243 -4.11 -1.36 -7.88
N ALA A 244 -5.37 -1.33 -8.32
CA ALA A 244 -6.15 -2.51 -8.69
C ALA A 244 -5.91 -2.90 -10.16
N VAL A 245 -5.07 -3.91 -10.37
CA VAL A 245 -4.65 -4.41 -11.69
C VAL A 245 -5.43 -5.66 -12.11
N ALA A 246 -5.24 -6.11 -13.37
CA ALA A 246 -5.78 -7.38 -13.82
C ALA A 246 -5.16 -8.56 -13.03
N PRO A 247 -5.94 -9.61 -12.71
CA PRO A 247 -5.43 -10.76 -11.97
C PRO A 247 -4.45 -11.57 -12.83
N THR A 248 -3.44 -12.15 -12.19
CA THR A 248 -2.50 -13.09 -12.81
C THR A 248 -2.78 -14.52 -12.36
N MET A 249 -2.18 -15.51 -13.03
CA MET A 249 -2.19 -16.91 -12.58
C MET A 249 -0.73 -17.38 -12.40
N PRO A 250 -0.27 -17.57 -11.14
CA PRO A 250 -0.96 -17.28 -9.87
C PRO A 250 -1.06 -15.77 -9.60
N LEU A 251 -1.79 -15.38 -8.55
CA LEU A 251 -1.86 -13.98 -8.09
C LEU A 251 -0.49 -13.48 -7.58
N HIS A 252 -0.33 -12.16 -7.45
CA HIS A 252 0.89 -11.48 -6.98
C HIS A 252 1.14 -11.65 -5.45
N HIS A 253 1.41 -12.89 -5.04
CA HIS A 253 1.75 -13.32 -3.68
C HIS A 253 3.21 -13.00 -3.28
N GLU A 254 3.53 -13.05 -1.98
CA GLU A 254 4.91 -12.85 -1.46
C GLU A 254 5.88 -13.88 -2.03
N THR A 255 5.50 -15.17 -2.00
CA THR A 255 6.11 -16.14 -2.91
C THR A 255 5.46 -15.99 -4.28
N GLY A 256 6.14 -15.34 -5.21
CA GLY A 256 5.83 -15.48 -6.63
C GLY A 256 5.85 -16.96 -7.04
N GLY A 257 4.69 -17.49 -7.43
CA GLY A 257 4.59 -18.85 -7.97
C GLY A 257 5.07 -18.93 -9.42
N THR A 258 5.01 -20.12 -10.03
CA THR A 258 5.44 -20.29 -11.43
C THR A 258 4.38 -19.65 -12.33
N PRO A 259 4.74 -18.81 -13.32
CA PRO A 259 3.75 -18.25 -14.25
C PRO A 259 3.00 -19.37 -15.00
N GLY A 260 1.69 -19.46 -14.77
CA GLY A 260 0.85 -20.57 -15.23
C GLY A 260 0.42 -21.58 -14.16
N ASP A 261 0.90 -21.47 -12.91
CA ASP A 261 0.32 -22.17 -11.76
C ASP A 261 -1.08 -21.60 -11.44
N MET A 262 -1.96 -22.43 -10.87
CA MET A 262 -3.32 -22.06 -10.52
C MET A 262 -3.55 -22.06 -9.00
N GLY A 263 -4.12 -20.95 -8.48
CA GLY A 263 -4.65 -20.84 -7.13
C GLY A 263 -6.18 -21.09 -7.07
N PRO A 264 -6.75 -21.20 -5.85
CA PRO A 264 -8.18 -21.46 -5.65
C PRO A 264 -9.05 -20.22 -5.94
N ASP A 265 -8.43 -19.05 -6.00
CA ASP A 265 -9.00 -17.74 -6.34
C ASP A 265 -9.70 -17.74 -7.72
N VAL A 266 -9.21 -18.52 -8.69
CA VAL A 266 -9.80 -18.65 -10.03
C VAL A 266 -11.25 -19.16 -9.95
N GLN A 267 -11.48 -20.25 -9.20
CA GLN A 267 -12.83 -20.81 -9.07
C GLN A 267 -13.68 -19.98 -8.12
N PHE A 268 -13.10 -19.47 -7.03
CA PHE A 268 -13.79 -18.54 -6.14
C PHE A 268 -14.34 -17.33 -6.92
N ALA A 269 -13.56 -16.74 -7.83
CA ALA A 269 -13.97 -15.61 -8.65
C ALA A 269 -15.08 -15.97 -9.66
N ILE A 270 -15.03 -17.17 -10.24
CA ILE A 270 -16.09 -17.69 -11.12
C ILE A 270 -17.42 -17.78 -10.38
N ASP A 271 -17.44 -18.41 -9.22
CA ASP A 271 -18.68 -18.63 -8.46
C ASP A 271 -19.18 -17.32 -7.81
N TYR A 272 -18.26 -16.50 -7.27
CA TYR A 272 -18.58 -15.20 -6.68
C TYR A 272 -19.25 -14.24 -7.67
N LEU A 273 -18.69 -14.08 -8.88
CA LEU A 273 -19.25 -13.16 -9.88
C LEU A 273 -20.46 -13.73 -10.62
N ALA A 274 -20.68 -15.05 -10.58
CA ALA A 274 -21.93 -15.68 -10.99
C ALA A 274 -23.07 -15.40 -9.99
N ALA A 275 -22.78 -15.42 -8.69
CA ALA A 275 -23.73 -15.06 -7.64
C ALA A 275 -23.97 -13.55 -7.53
N ASN A 276 -22.93 -12.73 -7.77
CA ASN A 276 -22.92 -11.28 -7.59
C ASN A 276 -22.69 -10.52 -8.93
N PRO A 277 -23.61 -10.63 -9.91
CA PRO A 277 -23.40 -10.09 -11.26
C PRO A 277 -23.29 -8.56 -11.26
N GLY A 278 -22.23 -8.05 -11.91
CA GLY A 278 -21.97 -6.61 -12.05
C GLY A 278 -21.22 -5.97 -10.89
N ARG A 279 -20.76 -6.75 -9.90
CA ARG A 279 -19.77 -6.31 -8.90
C ARG A 279 -18.34 -6.38 -9.47
N ASN A 280 -17.40 -5.71 -8.81
CA ASN A 280 -15.96 -5.90 -9.05
C ASN A 280 -15.37 -6.64 -7.86
N LEU A 281 -14.75 -7.79 -8.07
CA LEU A 281 -14.05 -8.56 -7.05
C LEU A 281 -12.56 -8.19 -7.08
N LEU A 282 -11.99 -7.76 -5.95
CA LEU A 282 -10.59 -7.36 -5.82
C LEU A 282 -9.88 -8.24 -4.79
N PHE A 283 -8.93 -9.05 -5.25
CA PHE A 283 -8.12 -9.88 -4.36
C PHE A 283 -6.97 -9.11 -3.73
N VAL A 284 -6.63 -9.44 -2.47
CA VAL A 284 -5.40 -8.97 -1.80
C VAL A 284 -4.48 -10.17 -1.55
N PRO A 285 -3.59 -10.52 -2.49
CA PRO A 285 -2.69 -11.64 -2.35
C PRO A 285 -1.54 -11.33 -1.37
N VAL A 286 -1.33 -12.21 -0.38
CA VAL A 286 -0.23 -12.11 0.60
C VAL A 286 0.35 -13.48 1.03
N ALA A 287 -0.23 -14.60 0.62
CA ALA A 287 0.30 -15.93 1.00
C ALA A 287 1.78 -16.16 0.62
N GLU A 288 2.51 -16.97 1.41
CA GLU A 288 3.94 -17.30 1.20
C GLU A 288 4.22 -18.80 1.46
N GLY A 289 4.99 -19.46 0.58
CA GLY A 289 5.30 -20.88 0.70
C GLY A 289 6.17 -21.22 1.93
N SER A 290 5.87 -22.34 2.58
CA SER A 290 6.61 -22.83 3.76
C SER A 290 6.56 -21.90 4.99
N THR A 291 5.42 -21.26 5.22
CA THR A 291 5.19 -20.33 6.34
C THR A 291 4.02 -20.77 7.22
N GLY A 292 4.11 -20.47 8.52
CA GLY A 292 3.14 -20.84 9.54
C GLY A 292 3.19 -19.90 10.75
N PHE A 293 2.52 -20.30 11.83
CA PHE A 293 2.62 -19.68 13.15
C PHE A 293 3.90 -20.14 13.86
N THR A 294 4.27 -21.42 13.77
CA THR A 294 5.52 -21.98 14.32
C THR A 294 6.77 -21.34 13.73
N SER A 295 6.72 -20.93 12.47
CA SER A 295 7.82 -20.26 11.77
C SER A 295 7.91 -18.76 12.11
N ASN A 296 6.99 -18.20 12.89
CA ASN A 296 6.89 -16.76 13.22
C ASN A 296 6.73 -15.89 11.95
N HIS A 297 5.71 -16.20 11.12
CA HIS A 297 5.36 -15.40 9.93
C HIS A 297 3.94 -14.80 10.02
N TRP A 298 3.01 -15.45 10.73
CA TRP A 298 1.57 -15.13 10.69
C TRP A 298 0.93 -14.75 12.04
N ASN A 299 1.69 -14.71 13.14
CA ASN A 299 1.19 -14.16 14.40
C ASN A 299 1.16 -12.61 14.34
N PRO A 300 0.33 -11.92 15.14
CA PRO A 300 0.34 -10.46 15.19
C PRO A 300 1.73 -9.91 15.56
N GLY A 301 2.29 -9.03 14.71
CA GLY A 301 3.67 -8.54 14.80
C GLY A 301 4.73 -9.32 13.99
N ASP A 302 4.38 -10.44 13.37
CA ASP A 302 5.27 -11.18 12.46
C ASP A 302 5.31 -10.56 11.04
N PRO A 303 6.35 -10.81 10.22
CA PRO A 303 6.55 -10.12 8.94
C PRO A 303 5.39 -10.23 7.94
N ASN A 304 4.81 -11.42 7.74
CA ASN A 304 3.76 -11.62 6.74
C ASN A 304 2.41 -11.10 7.25
N TYR A 305 2.18 -11.18 8.56
CA TYR A 305 1.04 -10.53 9.20
C TYR A 305 1.09 -9.01 9.02
N GLU A 306 2.23 -8.36 9.30
CA GLU A 306 2.36 -6.91 9.12
C GLU A 306 2.32 -6.50 7.65
N THR A 307 2.89 -7.30 6.74
CA THR A 307 2.75 -7.08 5.28
C THR A 307 1.30 -7.21 4.82
N LEU A 308 0.55 -8.17 5.36
CA LEU A 308 -0.89 -8.32 5.13
C LEU A 308 -1.67 -7.10 5.61
N VAL A 309 -1.43 -6.68 6.85
CA VAL A 309 -2.07 -5.52 7.45
C VAL A 309 -1.73 -4.23 6.69
N SER A 310 -0.46 -4.04 6.30
CA SER A 310 -0.01 -2.89 5.50
C SER A 310 -0.62 -2.89 4.09
N ARG A 311 -0.60 -4.02 3.36
CA ARG A 311 -1.19 -4.09 2.00
C ARG A 311 -2.70 -3.85 2.02
N VAL A 312 -3.44 -4.33 3.03
CA VAL A 312 -4.87 -4.04 3.19
C VAL A 312 -5.12 -2.58 3.55
N ARG A 313 -4.32 -1.96 4.43
CA ARG A 313 -4.40 -0.52 4.73
C ARG A 313 -4.11 0.33 3.48
N SER A 314 -3.11 -0.05 2.69
CA SER A 314 -2.73 0.59 1.42
C SER A 314 -3.86 0.52 0.38
N LEU A 315 -4.50 -0.64 0.22
CA LEU A 315 -5.69 -0.81 -0.63
C LEU A 315 -6.84 0.09 -0.18
N LEU A 316 -7.21 0.06 1.11
CA LEU A 316 -8.33 0.87 1.61
C LEU A 316 -8.10 2.38 1.49
N ALA A 317 -6.84 2.83 1.51
CA ALA A 317 -6.49 4.20 1.15
C ALA A 317 -6.59 4.46 -0.36
N GLY A 318 -6.13 3.54 -1.22
CA GLY A 318 -6.15 3.67 -2.68
C GLY A 318 -7.51 3.43 -3.35
N CYS A 319 -8.44 2.76 -2.67
CA CYS A 319 -9.78 2.43 -3.17
C CYS A 319 -10.86 2.85 -2.15
N PRO A 320 -11.22 4.15 -2.05
CA PRO A 320 -12.13 4.65 -1.01
C PRO A 320 -13.58 4.15 -1.12
N ASN A 321 -13.96 3.54 -2.25
CA ASN A 321 -15.25 2.88 -2.45
C ASN A 321 -15.18 1.34 -2.29
N ALA A 322 -14.05 0.80 -1.86
CA ALA A 322 -13.88 -0.61 -1.59
C ALA A 322 -14.52 -1.03 -0.26
N THR A 323 -15.04 -2.26 -0.19
CA THR A 323 -15.59 -2.88 1.01
C THR A 323 -14.91 -4.22 1.23
N LEU A 324 -14.32 -4.45 2.41
CA LEU A 324 -13.85 -5.78 2.79
C LEU A 324 -15.05 -6.70 2.98
N VAL A 325 -15.15 -7.76 2.17
CA VAL A 325 -16.25 -8.74 2.24
C VAL A 325 -15.81 -10.10 2.75
N GLY A 326 -14.52 -10.43 2.69
CA GLY A 326 -13.99 -11.63 3.34
C GLY A 326 -12.47 -11.74 3.35
N ALA A 327 -11.99 -12.73 4.09
CA ALA A 327 -10.61 -13.21 4.05
C ALA A 327 -10.60 -14.73 3.89
N LEU A 328 -9.86 -15.24 2.90
CA LEU A 328 -9.64 -16.66 2.67
C LEU A 328 -8.23 -17.03 3.13
N CYS A 329 -8.07 -18.19 3.75
CA CYS A 329 -6.78 -18.70 4.20
C CYS A 329 -6.65 -20.20 3.95
N ILE A 330 -5.47 -20.64 3.52
CA ILE A 330 -5.04 -22.05 3.55
C ILE A 330 -3.66 -22.05 4.20
N ILE A 331 -3.58 -22.51 5.44
CA ILE A 331 -2.37 -22.50 6.28
C ILE A 331 -2.36 -23.74 7.17
N GLY A 332 -1.16 -24.21 7.53
CA GLY A 332 -0.95 -25.22 8.56
C GLY A 332 -0.11 -26.41 8.15
N GLU A 333 0.33 -26.53 6.88
CA GLU A 333 1.27 -27.59 6.51
C GLU A 333 2.65 -27.38 7.15
N GLN A 334 3.13 -26.14 7.30
CA GLN A 334 4.35 -25.84 8.05
C GLN A 334 4.21 -26.22 9.53
N ASP A 335 3.13 -25.77 10.19
CA ASP A 335 2.87 -26.06 11.61
C ASP A 335 2.66 -27.56 11.87
N ALA A 336 2.00 -28.26 10.93
CA ALA A 336 1.83 -29.71 10.97
C ALA A 336 3.14 -30.50 10.77
N SER A 337 4.12 -29.92 10.07
CA SER A 337 5.48 -30.46 9.91
C SER A 337 6.31 -30.25 11.18
N ASP A 338 6.24 -29.05 11.76
CA ASP A 338 6.93 -28.70 13.01
C ASP A 338 6.33 -29.41 14.25
N GLY A 339 5.15 -30.02 14.10
CA GLY A 339 4.51 -30.84 15.12
C GLY A 339 3.63 -30.04 16.08
N GLU A 340 3.07 -28.90 15.65
CA GLU A 340 2.22 -28.08 16.50
C GLU A 340 0.94 -28.84 16.95
N SER A 341 0.59 -28.69 18.22
CA SER A 341 -0.64 -29.27 18.78
C SER A 341 -1.88 -28.45 18.42
N GLU A 342 -3.03 -29.13 18.26
CA GLU A 342 -4.37 -28.54 18.04
C GLU A 342 -4.64 -27.28 18.86
N VAL A 343 -4.35 -27.30 20.17
CA VAL A 343 -4.60 -26.18 21.10
C VAL A 343 -3.74 -24.96 20.81
N SER A 344 -2.50 -25.17 20.35
CA SER A 344 -1.56 -24.09 20.03
C SER A 344 -1.90 -23.47 18.68
N PHE A 345 -2.11 -24.31 17.65
CA PHE A 345 -2.54 -23.85 16.33
C PHE A 345 -3.88 -23.10 16.40
N ALA A 346 -4.85 -23.62 17.17
CA ALA A 346 -6.13 -22.94 17.41
C ALA A 346 -5.92 -21.56 18.06
N ALA A 347 -5.08 -21.47 19.09
CA ALA A 347 -4.81 -20.19 19.76
C ALA A 347 -4.14 -19.16 18.84
N ASN A 348 -3.18 -19.58 18.01
CA ASN A 348 -2.47 -18.72 17.08
C ASN A 348 -3.38 -18.27 15.92
N LEU A 349 -4.19 -19.18 15.36
CA LEU A 349 -5.17 -18.87 14.32
C LEU A 349 -6.24 -17.89 14.83
N ASP A 350 -6.82 -18.16 16.01
CA ASP A 350 -7.83 -17.31 16.63
C ASP A 350 -7.25 -15.92 16.97
N ALA A 351 -5.98 -15.85 17.40
CA ALA A 351 -5.27 -14.60 17.65
C ALA A 351 -4.98 -13.80 16.37
N ALA A 352 -4.59 -14.44 15.27
CA ALA A 352 -4.38 -13.78 13.98
C ALA A 352 -5.69 -13.17 13.42
N VAL A 353 -6.82 -13.88 13.57
CA VAL A 353 -8.15 -13.32 13.21
C VAL A 353 -8.53 -12.16 14.13
N ALA A 354 -8.34 -12.29 15.44
CA ALA A 354 -8.65 -11.24 16.40
C ALA A 354 -7.81 -9.97 16.18
N GLY A 355 -6.51 -10.13 15.88
CA GLY A 355 -5.59 -9.07 15.49
C GLY A 355 -6.06 -8.36 14.23
N PHE A 356 -6.23 -9.09 13.11
CA PHE A 356 -6.61 -8.46 11.83
C PHE A 356 -7.92 -7.68 11.92
N ARG A 357 -8.90 -8.21 12.66
CA ARG A 357 -10.21 -7.55 12.91
C ARG A 357 -10.10 -6.30 13.79
N SER A 358 -9.02 -6.16 14.58
CA SER A 358 -8.69 -4.98 15.38
C SER A 358 -7.86 -3.96 14.58
N ASP A 359 -6.89 -4.44 13.79
CA ASP A 359 -5.89 -3.62 13.11
C ASP A 359 -6.38 -2.96 11.81
N ILE A 360 -7.47 -3.48 11.24
CA ILE A 360 -8.08 -2.99 10.00
C ILE A 360 -9.44 -2.35 10.27
N ALA A 361 -9.56 -1.06 9.98
CA ALA A 361 -10.81 -0.33 10.10
C ALA A 361 -11.91 -0.97 9.22
N GLY A 362 -13.08 -1.24 9.81
CA GLY A 362 -14.19 -1.92 9.16
C GLY A 362 -14.14 -3.46 9.20
N ALA A 363 -13.00 -4.08 9.53
CA ALA A 363 -12.87 -5.54 9.53
C ALA A 363 -13.50 -6.25 10.74
N ALA A 364 -14.02 -5.53 11.74
CA ALA A 364 -14.46 -6.08 13.03
C ALA A 364 -15.41 -7.30 12.96
N ASN A 365 -16.24 -7.41 11.90
CA ASN A 365 -17.15 -8.53 11.66
C ASN A 365 -16.84 -9.32 10.37
N LEU A 366 -15.66 -9.11 9.77
CA LEU A 366 -15.29 -9.65 8.45
C LEU A 366 -15.37 -11.19 8.43
N PRO A 367 -16.08 -11.81 7.47
CA PRO A 367 -16.04 -13.24 7.23
C PRO A 367 -14.62 -13.77 7.00
N PHE A 368 -14.19 -14.77 7.78
CA PHE A 368 -12.95 -15.51 7.52
C PHE A 368 -13.27 -16.97 7.14
N VAL A 369 -12.65 -17.47 6.07
CA VAL A 369 -12.86 -18.84 5.61
C VAL A 369 -11.54 -19.59 5.52
N PHE A 370 -11.47 -20.73 6.21
CA PHE A 370 -10.26 -21.55 6.28
C PHE A 370 -10.42 -22.81 5.42
N GLY A 371 -9.56 -22.96 4.42
CA GLY A 371 -9.38 -24.23 3.74
C GLY A 371 -8.54 -25.17 4.59
N GLN A 372 -9.06 -26.37 4.84
CA GLN A 372 -8.30 -27.44 5.49
C GLN A 372 -7.05 -27.82 4.68
N ILE A 373 -6.01 -28.29 5.36
CA ILE A 373 -4.80 -28.83 4.73
C ILE A 373 -5.04 -30.25 4.21
N GLY A 374 -4.25 -30.69 3.23
CA GLY A 374 -4.52 -31.91 2.46
C GLY A 374 -4.58 -33.19 3.29
N THR A 375 -5.70 -33.94 3.24
CA THR A 375 -5.81 -35.24 3.95
C THR A 375 -4.85 -36.32 3.42
N PHE A 376 -4.20 -36.07 2.29
CA PHE A 376 -3.13 -36.90 1.71
C PHE A 376 -1.75 -36.70 2.37
N LEU A 377 -1.52 -35.60 3.09
CA LEU A 377 -0.21 -35.23 3.63
C LEU A 377 0.38 -36.37 4.47
N SER A 378 1.61 -36.80 4.17
CA SER A 378 2.22 -37.96 4.82
C SER A 378 2.35 -37.76 6.34
N PRO A 379 1.76 -38.63 7.20
CA PRO A 379 1.93 -38.53 8.65
C PRO A 379 3.38 -38.68 9.14
N ALA A 380 4.29 -39.16 8.30
CA ALA A 380 5.72 -39.24 8.60
C ALA A 380 6.47 -37.91 8.36
N SER A 381 5.85 -36.96 7.64
CA SER A 381 6.38 -35.62 7.35
C SER A 381 5.55 -34.53 8.02
N PHE A 382 4.26 -34.77 8.25
CA PHE A 382 3.30 -33.85 8.85
C PHE A 382 2.63 -34.52 10.07
N PRO A 383 3.38 -34.80 11.15
CA PRO A 383 2.93 -35.63 12.27
C PRO A 383 1.67 -35.12 12.99
N THR A 384 1.38 -33.81 12.93
CA THR A 384 0.17 -33.23 13.56
C THR A 384 -0.87 -32.71 12.56
N ARG A 385 -0.79 -33.11 11.28
CA ARG A 385 -1.74 -32.71 10.22
C ARG A 385 -3.22 -32.85 10.61
N ASP A 386 -3.55 -33.92 11.35
CA ASP A 386 -4.92 -34.25 11.73
C ASP A 386 -5.40 -33.40 12.94
N ALA A 387 -4.45 -32.95 13.78
CA ALA A 387 -4.68 -32.01 14.88
C ALA A 387 -4.83 -30.56 14.39
N VAL A 388 -4.03 -30.16 13.39
CA VAL A 388 -4.20 -28.88 12.68
C VAL A 388 -5.55 -28.84 11.97
N ASN A 389 -5.92 -29.90 11.23
CA ASN A 389 -7.23 -29.97 10.58
C ASN A 389 -8.42 -30.02 11.56
N ALA A 390 -8.24 -30.53 12.79
CA ALA A 390 -9.24 -30.45 13.85
C ALA A 390 -9.41 -29.01 14.37
N ALA A 391 -8.29 -28.33 14.67
CA ALA A 391 -8.31 -26.91 15.07
C ALA A 391 -8.99 -26.02 14.02
N ILE A 392 -8.67 -26.21 12.73
CA ILE A 392 -9.33 -25.53 11.59
C ILE A 392 -10.83 -25.83 11.55
N ALA A 393 -11.22 -27.10 11.69
CA ALA A 393 -12.62 -27.52 11.60
C ALA A 393 -13.50 -26.96 12.73
N ASP A 394 -12.93 -26.74 13.91
CA ASP A 394 -13.60 -26.22 15.09
C ASP A 394 -13.64 -24.67 15.17
N THR A 395 -12.89 -23.95 14.32
CA THR A 395 -12.82 -22.47 14.36
C THR A 395 -14.20 -21.76 14.40
N PRO A 396 -15.25 -22.21 13.68
CA PRO A 396 -16.60 -21.63 13.78
C PRO A 396 -17.26 -21.70 15.17
N ASN A 397 -16.82 -22.63 16.05
CA ASN A 397 -17.29 -22.72 17.43
C ASN A 397 -16.56 -21.76 18.37
N ARG A 398 -15.35 -21.31 18.01
CA ARG A 398 -14.49 -20.44 18.83
C ARG A 398 -14.54 -18.98 18.39
N VAL A 399 -14.59 -18.73 17.08
CA VAL A 399 -14.49 -17.40 16.46
C VAL A 399 -15.71 -17.15 15.57
N ALA A 400 -16.50 -16.13 15.94
CA ALA A 400 -17.69 -15.73 15.19
C ALA A 400 -17.36 -15.24 13.77
N ASN A 401 -18.33 -15.36 12.85
CA ASN A 401 -18.20 -15.05 11.43
C ASN A 401 -17.00 -15.78 10.79
N THR A 402 -16.86 -17.08 11.06
CA THR A 402 -15.87 -17.94 10.40
C THR A 402 -16.49 -19.22 9.86
N ALA A 403 -15.94 -19.73 8.75
CA ALA A 403 -16.39 -20.97 8.09
C ALA A 403 -15.19 -21.79 7.58
N VAL A 404 -15.45 -23.02 7.15
CA VAL A 404 -14.40 -24.00 6.80
C VAL A 404 -14.69 -24.66 5.46
N ALA A 405 -13.72 -24.60 4.54
CA ALA A 405 -13.71 -25.36 3.30
C ALA A 405 -12.93 -26.67 3.51
N SER A 406 -13.62 -27.81 3.47
CA SER A 406 -12.97 -29.09 3.75
C SER A 406 -12.04 -29.56 2.64
N SER A 407 -10.96 -30.25 3.00
CA SER A 407 -10.03 -30.92 2.08
C SER A 407 -10.41 -32.39 1.78
N ALA A 408 -11.57 -32.85 2.28
CA ALA A 408 -12.02 -34.22 2.07
C ALA A 408 -12.17 -34.58 0.58
N GLY A 409 -11.53 -35.68 0.17
CA GLY A 409 -11.54 -36.19 -1.20
C GLY A 409 -10.67 -35.40 -2.20
N LEU A 410 -9.90 -34.42 -1.73
CA LEU A 410 -8.90 -33.73 -2.55
C LEU A 410 -7.63 -34.57 -2.71
N SER A 411 -6.90 -34.33 -3.79
CA SER A 411 -5.68 -35.05 -4.20
C SER A 411 -4.50 -34.09 -4.39
N ALA A 412 -3.30 -34.66 -4.47
CA ALA A 412 -2.04 -33.91 -4.56
C ALA A 412 -1.33 -34.13 -5.90
N ILE A 413 -0.48 -33.18 -6.26
CA ILE A 413 0.56 -33.39 -7.27
C ILE A 413 1.62 -34.40 -6.77
N ALA A 414 2.59 -34.73 -7.63
CA ALA A 414 3.57 -35.78 -7.39
C ALA A 414 4.52 -35.56 -6.18
N ASP A 415 4.49 -34.40 -5.52
CA ASP A 415 5.23 -34.14 -4.27
C ASP A 415 4.50 -34.61 -3.01
N GLY A 416 3.18 -34.87 -3.08
CA GLY A 416 2.36 -35.27 -1.94
C GLY A 416 2.06 -34.15 -0.93
N VAL A 417 2.28 -32.88 -1.30
CA VAL A 417 2.11 -31.69 -0.44
C VAL A 417 1.13 -30.70 -1.04
N HIS A 418 1.22 -30.42 -2.34
CA HIS A 418 0.37 -29.41 -2.98
C HIS A 418 -0.83 -30.02 -3.69
N TYR A 419 -1.97 -29.34 -3.64
CA TYR A 419 -3.20 -29.75 -4.34
C TYR A 419 -2.98 -29.83 -5.86
N ASP A 420 -3.52 -30.87 -6.50
CA ASP A 420 -3.65 -30.88 -7.97
C ASP A 420 -4.68 -29.85 -8.45
N ALA A 421 -4.60 -29.42 -9.71
CA ALA A 421 -5.41 -28.30 -10.22
C ALA A 421 -6.93 -28.57 -10.13
N ALA A 422 -7.36 -29.83 -10.27
CA ALA A 422 -8.76 -30.23 -10.06
C ALA A 422 -9.19 -30.10 -8.59
N SER A 423 -8.27 -30.37 -7.67
CA SER A 423 -8.45 -30.19 -6.23
C SER A 423 -8.39 -28.73 -5.80
N VAL A 424 -7.51 -27.93 -6.40
CA VAL A 424 -7.47 -26.46 -6.24
C VAL A 424 -8.80 -25.84 -6.70
N ARG A 425 -9.30 -26.22 -7.89
CA ARG A 425 -10.61 -25.80 -8.39
C ARG A 425 -11.73 -26.19 -7.41
N THR A 426 -11.71 -27.44 -6.94
CA THR A 426 -12.69 -27.93 -5.95
C THR A 426 -12.59 -27.17 -4.61
N MET A 427 -11.39 -26.79 -4.17
CA MET A 427 -11.19 -25.98 -2.97
C MET A 427 -11.71 -24.56 -3.15
N GLY A 428 -11.47 -23.90 -4.29
CA GLY A 428 -11.97 -22.56 -4.59
C GLY A 428 -13.50 -22.46 -4.52
N GLY A 429 -14.21 -23.43 -5.12
CA GLY A 429 -15.67 -23.50 -5.01
C GLY A 429 -16.17 -23.82 -3.59
N ARG A 430 -15.41 -24.59 -2.80
CA ARG A 430 -15.70 -24.83 -1.37
C ARG A 430 -15.45 -23.60 -0.50
N LEU A 431 -14.41 -22.80 -0.80
CA LEU A 431 -14.14 -21.52 -0.15
C LEU A 431 -15.27 -20.51 -0.44
N PHE A 432 -15.77 -20.45 -1.68
CA PHE A 432 -16.92 -19.62 -2.01
C PHE A 432 -18.19 -20.09 -1.28
N ALA A 433 -18.54 -21.38 -1.35
CA ALA A 433 -19.74 -21.90 -0.70
C ALA A 433 -19.72 -21.80 0.84
N ALA A 434 -18.52 -21.77 1.45
CA ALA A 434 -18.35 -21.50 2.87
C ALA A 434 -18.43 -19.99 3.19
N TRP A 435 -17.93 -19.12 2.31
CA TRP A 435 -18.07 -17.66 2.44
C TRP A 435 -19.54 -17.21 2.32
N ASP A 436 -20.27 -17.74 1.32
CA ASP A 436 -21.69 -17.47 1.04
C ASP A 436 -22.66 -17.95 2.15
N SER A 437 -22.12 -18.64 3.18
CA SER A 437 -22.87 -19.16 4.33
C SER A 437 -22.81 -18.28 5.60
N LEU A 438 -22.12 -17.13 5.55
CA LEU A 438 -21.83 -16.23 6.67
C LEU A 438 -22.60 -14.89 6.60
#